data_AF-A0A1Y3N9F4-F1
#
_entry.id   AF-A0A1Y3N9F4-F1
#
_cell.length_a   1.000
_cell.length_b   1.000
_cell.length_c   1.000
_cell.angle_alpha   90.00
_cell.angle_beta   90.00
_cell.angle_gamma   90.00
#
_symmetry.space_group_name_H-M   'P 1'
#
loop_
_entity.id
_entity.type
_entity.pdbx_description
1 polymer ?
#
loop_
_entity_poly.entity_id
_entity_poly.type
_entity_poly.pdbx_seq_one_letter_code
_entity_poly.pdbx_strand_id
1 'polypeptide(L)'
;MNNLRNTNTNNTILDRFSKETETCYGKNNQKFIDDFFGQFQDSFCFTFVLQFLLVLLMYANVGKGKYWKILFYAALAGFLGSLIENGTVAYICKSKESYNYILPFLINEIFWIPNEYAIPMLNLIKMKAFSDGKLGIVTKYLIFALAFPFIGFRLFIGYYRMTDGYLQNIRIHAFHGYAFAVMAVADIICTVVLLYLIKENNKKIAISGSNINEFVKHSSYTILIAVDIVSAVLSICNIIANVGPLKDDFPDKLFTPFHCLKCSSILILAIDAFIFKYGANVSSNNESTGQRIYGNDSTGTYANTNTNYNNNNNNTSGSVNSTYRSKLTTNFSSEINNPNKKNSMISIAPFNYSTSSKTIVKNYVSNKLSTNNDSYDRTIYSSQSFGFLN
;
A
#
# COMPACT_ATOMS: atom_id res chain seq x y z
N MET A 1 -40.95 -14.71 48.14
CA MET A 1 -39.50 -14.91 47.91
C MET A 1 -38.96 -13.69 47.16
N ASN A 2 -38.76 -12.58 47.87
CA ASN A 2 -38.16 -11.35 47.34
C ASN A 2 -36.89 -11.08 48.15
N ASN A 3 -35.76 -11.61 47.68
CA ASN A 3 -34.45 -11.26 48.22
C ASN A 3 -33.92 -10.07 47.41
N LEU A 4 -34.30 -8.86 47.83
CA LEU A 4 -33.64 -7.62 47.46
C LEU A 4 -32.23 -7.65 48.05
N ARG A 5 -31.29 -8.16 47.26
CA ARG A 5 -29.86 -8.14 47.56
C ARG A 5 -29.40 -6.68 47.45
N ASN A 6 -29.36 -6.00 48.59
CA ASN A 6 -28.62 -4.74 48.75
C ASN A 6 -27.15 -5.02 48.43
N THR A 7 -26.77 -4.79 47.18
CA THR A 7 -25.37 -4.70 46.79
C THR A 7 -24.92 -3.29 47.18
N ASN A 8 -24.38 -3.17 48.40
CA ASN A 8 -23.52 -2.05 48.74
C ASN A 8 -22.30 -2.14 47.80
N THR A 9 -22.41 -1.54 46.62
CA THR A 9 -21.26 -1.24 45.77
C THR A 9 -20.42 -0.23 46.54
N ASN A 10 -19.47 -0.74 47.31
CA ASN A 10 -18.35 0.05 47.79
C ASN A 10 -17.72 0.66 46.53
N ASN A 11 -18.01 1.94 46.28
CA ASN A 11 -17.36 2.72 45.25
C ASN A 11 -15.91 2.88 45.67
N THR A 12 -15.09 1.85 45.40
CA THR A 12 -13.64 1.94 45.50
C THR A 12 -13.21 3.06 44.56
N ILE A 13 -12.74 4.15 45.14
CA ILE A 13 -12.19 5.28 44.38
C ILE A 13 -11.00 4.72 43.59
N LEU A 14 -11.14 4.63 42.27
CA LEU A 14 -10.08 4.17 41.38
C LEU A 14 -8.97 5.22 41.33
N ASP A 15 -7.74 4.77 41.49
CA ASP A 15 -6.54 5.59 41.42
C ASP A 15 -5.63 5.09 40.28
N ARG A 16 -4.70 5.92 39.81
CA ARG A 16 -3.73 5.60 38.76
C ARG A 16 -2.77 4.45 39.14
N PHE A 17 -2.65 4.17 40.43
CA PHE A 17 -1.88 3.04 40.96
C PHE A 17 -2.70 1.75 41.11
N SER A 18 -4.02 1.80 40.89
CA SER A 18 -4.88 0.62 40.90
C SER A 18 -4.53 -0.30 39.73
N LYS A 19 -4.61 -1.61 39.96
CA LYS A 19 -4.35 -2.62 38.91
C LYS A 19 -5.26 -2.45 37.70
N GLU A 20 -6.50 -2.02 37.92
CA GLU A 20 -7.53 -1.86 36.90
C GLU A 20 -7.26 -0.73 35.91
N THR A 21 -6.46 0.27 36.28
CA THR A 21 -6.18 1.43 35.42
C THR A 21 -4.92 1.24 34.56
N GLU A 22 -4.14 0.18 34.83
CA GLU A 22 -2.89 -0.22 34.14
C GLU A 22 -1.85 0.90 33.96
N THR A 23 -1.99 2.03 34.66
CA THR A 23 -1.19 3.23 34.37
C THR A 23 0.13 3.22 35.15
N CYS A 24 0.05 3.20 36.49
CA CYS A 24 1.21 3.22 37.39
C CYS A 24 1.34 1.95 38.25
N TYR A 25 0.53 0.93 38.02
CA TYR A 25 0.56 -0.30 38.80
C TYR A 25 1.94 -0.97 38.74
N GLY A 26 2.57 -1.16 39.90
CA GLY A 26 3.91 -1.78 39.99
C GLY A 26 5.09 -0.86 39.63
N LYS A 27 4.86 0.41 39.27
CA LYS A 27 5.90 1.36 38.83
C LYS A 27 6.36 2.33 39.94
N ASN A 28 6.20 1.97 41.22
CA ASN A 28 6.48 2.89 42.33
C ASN A 28 8.01 3.11 42.52
N ASN A 29 8.40 4.39 42.55
CA ASN A 29 9.69 4.92 43.04
C ASN A 29 10.93 4.76 42.13
N GLN A 30 10.78 4.68 40.81
CA GLN A 30 11.92 4.72 39.90
C GLN A 30 12.24 6.16 39.44
N LYS A 31 13.46 6.39 38.95
CA LYS A 31 13.83 7.68 38.35
C LYS A 31 13.09 7.83 37.03
N PHE A 32 12.67 9.05 36.69
CA PHE A 32 11.97 9.34 35.42
C PHE A 32 12.65 8.73 34.19
N ILE A 33 13.98 8.80 34.12
CA ILE A 33 14.76 8.23 33.01
C ILE A 33 14.63 6.71 32.95
N ASP A 34 14.72 6.03 34.09
CA ASP A 34 14.60 4.57 34.17
C ASP A 34 13.18 4.12 33.80
N ASP A 35 12.15 4.83 34.27
CA ASP A 35 10.74 4.55 33.91
C ASP A 35 10.48 4.79 32.42
N PHE A 36 10.97 5.90 31.87
CA PHE A 36 10.78 6.25 30.47
C PHE A 36 11.45 5.23 29.54
N PHE A 37 12.72 4.87 29.79
CA PHE A 37 13.39 3.81 29.03
C PHE A 37 12.83 2.41 29.36
N GLY A 38 12.27 2.21 30.54
CA GLY A 38 11.49 1.02 30.88
C GLY A 38 10.28 0.84 29.98
N GLN A 39 9.58 1.92 29.63
CA GLN A 39 8.48 1.88 28.65
C GLN A 39 8.94 1.51 27.23
N PHE A 40 10.23 1.61 26.89
CA PHE A 40 10.74 1.08 25.61
C PHE A 40 10.82 -0.45 25.60
N GLN A 41 10.81 -1.10 26.76
CA GLN A 41 10.65 -2.56 26.83
C GLN A 41 9.22 -2.98 26.52
N ASP A 42 8.23 -2.10 26.73
CA ASP A 42 6.88 -2.34 26.26
C ASP A 42 6.88 -2.35 24.73
N SER A 43 6.39 -3.45 24.16
CA SER A 43 6.48 -3.72 22.73
C SER A 43 5.86 -2.61 21.88
N PHE A 44 4.86 -1.89 22.40
CA PHE A 44 4.14 -0.85 21.67
C PHE A 44 4.98 0.40 21.38
N CYS A 45 5.69 0.93 22.37
CA CYS A 45 6.49 2.14 22.18
C CYS A 45 7.61 1.89 21.17
N PHE A 46 8.29 0.76 21.33
CA PHE A 46 9.35 0.35 20.41
C PHE A 46 8.85 0.15 18.97
N THR A 47 7.65 -0.43 18.79
CA THR A 47 7.04 -0.58 17.46
C THR A 47 6.87 0.76 16.75
N PHE A 48 6.39 1.82 17.43
CA PHE A 48 6.21 3.13 16.80
C PHE A 48 7.53 3.81 16.44
N VAL A 49 8.57 3.63 17.26
CA VAL A 49 9.93 4.12 16.96
C VAL A 49 10.48 3.44 15.71
N LEU A 50 10.41 2.11 15.67
CA LEU A 50 10.88 1.31 14.53
C LEU A 50 10.09 1.65 13.26
N GLN A 51 8.77 1.75 13.36
CA GLN A 51 7.88 2.15 12.27
C GLN A 51 8.28 3.51 11.71
N PHE A 52 8.51 4.52 12.55
CA PHE A 52 8.92 5.84 12.10
C PHE A 52 10.27 5.82 11.38
N LEU A 53 11.29 5.16 11.93
CA LEU A 53 12.62 5.10 11.31
C LEU A 53 12.59 4.43 9.94
N LEU A 54 11.90 3.30 9.82
CA LEU A 54 11.80 2.55 8.57
C LEU A 54 10.96 3.30 7.52
N VAL A 55 9.83 3.89 7.92
CA VAL A 55 8.99 4.68 7.01
C VAL A 55 9.72 5.96 6.57
N LEU A 56 10.46 6.62 7.45
CA LEU A 56 11.30 7.77 7.11
C LEU A 56 12.37 7.39 6.08
N LEU A 57 13.06 6.26 6.28
CA LEU A 57 14.07 5.77 5.35
C LEU A 57 13.45 5.44 3.97
N MET A 58 12.30 4.77 3.94
CA MET A 58 11.58 4.48 2.70
C MET A 58 11.10 5.77 2.02
N TYR A 59 10.55 6.72 2.77
CA TYR A 59 10.11 8.03 2.26
C TYR A 59 11.26 8.82 1.62
N ALA A 60 12.44 8.81 2.25
CA ALA A 60 13.63 9.51 1.74
C ALA A 60 14.17 8.91 0.44
N ASN A 61 14.17 7.57 0.31
CA ASN A 61 14.81 6.88 -0.82
C ASN A 61 13.87 6.57 -1.98
N VAL A 62 12.59 6.29 -1.71
CA VAL A 62 11.69 5.67 -2.68
C VAL A 62 10.87 6.72 -3.42
N GLY A 63 10.32 7.71 -2.73
CA GLY A 63 9.57 8.77 -3.41
C GLY A 63 8.68 9.62 -2.51
N LYS A 64 8.31 10.80 -3.03
CA LYS A 64 7.56 11.86 -2.32
C LYS A 64 6.08 11.95 -2.74
N GLY A 65 5.55 10.87 -3.31
CA GLY A 65 4.16 10.80 -3.77
C GLY A 65 3.14 10.98 -2.64
N LYS A 66 1.88 11.25 -3.00
CA LYS A 66 0.81 11.51 -2.02
C LYS A 66 0.64 10.35 -1.01
N TYR A 67 0.75 9.11 -1.49
CA TYR A 67 0.66 7.91 -0.65
C TYR A 67 1.78 7.86 0.40
N TRP A 68 3.03 8.07 -0.03
CA TRP A 68 4.21 8.10 0.83
C TRP A 68 4.16 9.23 1.87
N LYS A 69 3.61 10.40 1.51
CA LYS A 69 3.41 11.51 2.46
C LYS A 69 2.47 11.12 3.59
N ILE A 70 1.36 10.46 3.30
CA ILE A 70 0.40 10.05 4.33
C ILE A 70 1.00 8.99 5.25
N LEU A 71 1.69 7.98 4.69
CA LEU A 71 2.43 7.00 5.49
C LEU A 71 3.43 7.68 6.43
N PHE A 72 4.20 8.65 5.90
CA PHE A 72 5.20 9.39 6.68
C PHE A 72 4.56 10.18 7.82
N TYR A 73 3.51 10.97 7.54
CA TYR A 73 2.83 11.76 8.57
C TYR A 73 2.11 10.88 9.60
N ALA A 74 1.53 9.75 9.19
CA ALA A 74 0.93 8.78 10.10
C ALA A 74 1.99 8.18 11.04
N ALA A 75 3.11 7.72 10.50
CA ALA A 75 4.20 7.16 11.28
C ALA A 75 4.83 8.19 12.25
N LEU A 76 5.01 9.43 11.78
CA LEU A 76 5.50 10.54 12.62
C LEU A 76 4.51 10.85 13.76
N ALA A 77 3.21 10.90 13.46
CA ALA A 77 2.19 11.15 14.47
C ALA A 77 2.14 10.01 15.51
N GLY A 78 2.19 8.75 15.08
CA GLY A 78 2.25 7.61 15.99
C GLY A 78 3.49 7.63 16.90
N PHE A 79 4.66 8.01 16.34
CA PHE A 79 5.88 8.20 17.13
C PHE A 79 5.75 9.33 18.16
N LEU A 80 5.25 10.50 17.77
CA LEU A 80 5.07 11.63 18.69
C LEU A 80 4.02 11.32 19.76
N GLY A 81 2.90 10.69 19.40
CA GLY A 81 1.88 10.23 20.36
C GLY A 81 2.47 9.26 21.37
N SER A 82 3.18 8.23 20.90
CA SER A 82 3.86 7.27 21.76
C SER A 82 4.87 7.94 22.72
N LEU A 83 5.66 8.90 22.27
CA LEU A 83 6.59 9.63 23.13
C LEU A 83 5.86 10.46 24.19
N ILE A 84 4.79 11.17 23.81
CA ILE A 84 4.01 12.00 24.73
C ILE A 84 3.31 11.12 25.76
N GLU A 85 2.66 10.02 25.34
CA GLU A 85 1.97 9.10 26.24
C GLU A 85 2.92 8.49 27.27
N ASN A 86 4.00 7.85 26.81
CA ASN A 86 4.96 7.18 27.68
C ASN A 86 5.75 8.16 28.55
N GLY A 87 6.10 9.34 28.02
CA GLY A 87 6.71 10.42 28.78
C GLY A 87 5.79 10.96 29.88
N THR A 88 4.49 11.07 29.58
CA THR A 88 3.48 11.49 30.56
C THR A 88 3.33 10.44 31.66
N VAL A 89 3.20 9.16 31.30
CA VAL A 89 3.13 8.05 32.27
C VAL A 89 4.35 8.05 33.20
N ALA A 90 5.56 8.10 32.65
CA ALA A 90 6.79 8.15 33.44
C ALA A 90 6.84 9.37 34.38
N TYR A 91 6.29 10.51 33.97
CA TYR A 91 6.23 11.71 34.79
C TYR A 91 5.22 11.57 35.95
N ILE A 92 4.00 11.10 35.66
CA ILE A 92 2.90 11.06 36.65
C ILE A 92 3.06 9.91 37.66
N CYS A 93 3.71 8.82 37.27
CA CYS A 93 3.95 7.67 38.15
C CYS A 93 5.07 7.91 39.17
N LYS A 94 5.92 8.93 38.96
CA LYS A 94 6.99 9.31 39.89
C LYS A 94 6.47 9.89 41.20
N SER A 95 5.40 10.68 41.16
CA SER A 95 4.85 11.37 42.34
C SER A 95 3.56 10.72 42.80
N LYS A 96 3.31 10.71 44.11
CA LYS A 96 2.02 10.31 44.71
C LYS A 96 1.04 11.49 44.80
N GLU A 97 1.45 12.70 44.42
CA GLU A 97 0.60 13.89 44.48
C GLU A 97 -0.59 13.76 43.51
N SER A 98 -1.78 14.17 43.95
CA SER A 98 -2.95 14.19 43.09
C SER A 98 -2.82 15.32 42.07
N TYR A 99 -2.81 14.98 40.78
CA TYR A 99 -2.92 15.94 39.69
C TYR A 99 -4.40 16.11 39.35
N ASN A 100 -4.87 17.35 39.26
CA ASN A 100 -6.27 17.62 38.90
C ASN A 100 -6.54 17.40 37.40
N TYR A 101 -5.54 17.69 36.54
CA TYR A 101 -5.66 17.56 35.09
C TYR A 101 -4.32 17.19 34.47
N ILE A 102 -4.34 16.25 33.52
CA ILE A 102 -3.15 15.77 32.80
C ILE A 102 -3.29 16.08 31.31
N LEU A 103 -3.07 17.36 30.96
CA LEU A 103 -3.25 17.89 29.60
C LEU A 103 -2.52 17.09 28.49
N PRO A 104 -1.31 16.55 28.71
CA PRO A 104 -0.62 15.76 27.68
C PRO A 104 -1.44 14.58 27.13
N PHE A 105 -2.33 13.96 27.92
CA PHE A 105 -3.18 12.88 27.41
C PHE A 105 -4.21 13.35 26.38
N LEU A 106 -4.71 14.58 26.48
CA LEU A 106 -5.59 15.14 25.47
C LEU A 106 -4.83 15.46 24.17
N ILE A 107 -3.63 16.04 24.30
CA ILE A 107 -2.75 16.35 23.17
C ILE A 107 -2.34 15.07 22.43
N ASN A 108 -2.07 14.00 23.18
CA ASN A 108 -1.74 12.69 22.66
C ASN A 108 -2.81 12.15 21.68
N GLU A 109 -4.10 12.30 22.00
CA GLU A 109 -5.18 11.86 21.10
C GLU A 109 -5.21 12.62 19.76
N ILE A 110 -4.72 13.87 19.72
CA ILE A 110 -4.58 14.62 18.47
C ILE A 110 -3.57 13.94 17.53
N PHE A 111 -2.53 13.32 18.08
CA PHE A 111 -1.56 12.53 17.30
C PHE A 111 -2.07 11.13 16.94
N TRP A 112 -2.91 10.52 17.79
CA TRP A 112 -3.55 9.24 17.47
C TRP A 112 -4.55 9.33 16.32
N ILE A 113 -5.23 10.47 16.13
CA ILE A 113 -6.18 10.65 15.02
C ILE A 113 -5.54 10.40 13.64
N PRO A 114 -4.50 11.13 13.21
CA PRO A 114 -3.89 10.93 11.89
C PRO A 114 -3.11 9.62 11.79
N ASN A 115 -2.57 9.08 12.89
CA ASN A 115 -1.96 7.74 12.89
C ASN A 115 -3.03 6.66 12.65
N GLU A 116 -4.11 6.72 13.41
CA GLU A 116 -5.28 5.84 13.41
C GLU A 116 -5.99 5.78 12.06
N TYR A 117 -6.46 6.95 11.64
CA TYR A 117 -7.35 7.13 10.51
C TYR A 117 -6.62 7.14 9.15
N ALA A 118 -5.30 7.03 9.15
CA ALA A 118 -4.53 6.93 7.92
C ALA A 118 -4.86 5.67 7.12
N ILE A 119 -5.27 4.57 7.76
CA ILE A 119 -5.58 3.30 7.08
C ILE A 119 -6.76 3.48 6.09
N PRO A 120 -7.95 3.94 6.52
CA PRO A 120 -9.04 4.26 5.59
C PRO A 120 -8.63 5.25 4.48
N MET A 121 -7.79 6.25 4.81
CA MET A 121 -7.31 7.24 3.85
C MET A 121 -6.35 6.67 2.80
N LEU A 122 -5.48 5.74 3.19
CA LEU A 122 -4.57 5.04 2.29
C LEU A 122 -5.36 4.10 1.36
N ASN A 123 -6.37 3.42 1.91
CA ASN A 123 -7.29 2.58 1.14
C ASN A 123 -8.06 3.41 0.09
N LEU A 124 -8.53 4.61 0.48
CA LEU A 124 -9.18 5.56 -0.42
C LEU A 124 -8.26 6.04 -1.57
N ILE A 125 -6.97 6.26 -1.31
CA ILE A 125 -6.01 6.65 -2.35
C ILE A 125 -5.75 5.51 -3.32
N LYS A 126 -5.59 4.29 -2.83
CA LYS A 126 -5.45 3.11 -3.68
C LYS A 126 -6.70 2.94 -4.56
N MET A 127 -7.89 3.12 -4.00
CA MET A 127 -9.14 3.07 -4.77
C MET A 127 -9.19 4.14 -5.88
N LYS A 128 -8.74 5.37 -5.59
CA LYS A 128 -8.70 6.45 -6.59
C LYS A 128 -7.84 6.11 -7.80
N ALA A 129 -6.82 5.26 -7.64
CA ALA A 129 -6.01 4.80 -8.76
C ALA A 129 -6.77 3.94 -9.79
N PHE A 130 -7.92 3.37 -9.42
CA PHE A 130 -8.72 2.48 -10.27
C PHE A 130 -10.04 3.10 -10.72
N SER A 131 -10.52 4.13 -10.04
CA SER A 131 -11.82 4.73 -10.33
C SER A 131 -11.77 6.25 -10.17
N ASP A 132 -11.75 6.94 -11.30
CA ASP A 132 -12.08 8.36 -11.40
C ASP A 132 -13.61 8.58 -11.56
N GLY A 133 -14.41 7.52 -11.38
CA GLY A 133 -15.85 7.55 -11.58
C GLY A 133 -16.64 8.13 -10.39
N LYS A 134 -17.95 8.24 -10.58
CA LYS A 134 -18.90 8.69 -9.54
C LYS A 134 -18.78 7.88 -8.25
N LEU A 135 -18.54 6.57 -8.35
CA LEU A 135 -18.38 5.67 -7.19
C LEU A 135 -17.20 6.11 -6.30
N GLY A 136 -16.04 6.40 -6.89
CA GLY A 136 -14.86 6.84 -6.14
C GLY A 136 -15.11 8.18 -5.41
N ILE A 137 -15.84 9.09 -6.04
CA ILE A 137 -16.23 10.38 -5.44
C ILE A 137 -17.18 10.18 -4.26
N VAL A 138 -18.21 9.34 -4.41
CA VAL A 138 -19.18 9.05 -3.34
C VAL A 138 -18.48 8.40 -2.15
N THR A 139 -17.68 7.35 -2.39
CA THR A 139 -16.93 6.67 -1.32
C THR A 139 -15.99 7.64 -0.61
N LYS A 140 -15.31 8.54 -1.34
CA LYS A 140 -14.48 9.60 -0.73
C LYS A 140 -15.27 10.41 0.29
N TYR A 141 -16.41 10.97 -0.10
CA TYR A 141 -17.22 11.79 0.82
C TYR A 141 -17.74 10.99 2.01
N LEU A 142 -18.09 9.73 1.80
CA LEU A 142 -18.54 8.85 2.87
C LEU A 142 -17.43 8.57 3.90
N ILE A 143 -16.20 8.27 3.46
CA ILE A 143 -15.06 8.10 4.37
C ILE A 143 -14.76 9.41 5.10
N PHE A 144 -14.77 10.56 4.41
CA PHE A 144 -14.63 11.85 5.10
C PHE A 144 -15.75 12.12 6.12
N ALA A 145 -16.99 11.69 5.85
CA ALA A 145 -18.09 11.82 6.80
C ALA A 145 -17.88 10.94 8.06
N LEU A 146 -17.37 9.72 7.90
CA LEU A 146 -17.02 8.82 9.02
C LEU A 146 -15.84 9.32 9.86
N ALA A 147 -15.00 10.19 9.32
CA ALA A 147 -13.88 10.77 10.08
C ALA A 147 -14.37 11.65 11.24
N PHE A 148 -15.50 12.35 11.09
CA PHE A 148 -16.03 13.24 12.13
C PHE A 148 -16.40 12.50 13.44
N PRO A 149 -17.23 11.44 13.44
CA PRO A 149 -17.52 10.70 14.67
C PRO A 149 -16.27 10.02 15.24
N PHE A 150 -15.34 9.54 14.39
CA PHE A 150 -14.06 8.98 14.86
C PHE A 150 -13.24 10.02 15.65
N ILE A 151 -13.08 11.22 15.10
CA ILE A 151 -12.39 12.33 15.77
C ILE A 151 -13.09 12.69 17.08
N GLY A 152 -14.43 12.76 17.07
CA GLY A 152 -15.22 13.03 18.28
C GLY A 152 -14.93 12.03 19.40
N PHE A 153 -14.99 10.73 19.10
CA PHE A 153 -14.69 9.68 20.10
C PHE A 153 -13.25 9.76 20.60
N ARG A 154 -12.28 10.04 19.72
CA ARG A 154 -10.87 10.24 20.09
C ARG A 154 -10.67 11.41 21.05
N LEU A 155 -11.30 12.55 20.79
CA LEU A 155 -11.24 13.70 21.68
C LEU A 155 -11.93 13.43 23.03
N PHE A 156 -13.05 12.68 23.05
CA PHE A 156 -13.68 12.26 24.30
C PHE A 156 -12.78 11.33 25.13
N ILE A 157 -12.08 10.40 24.50
CA ILE A 157 -11.07 9.56 25.17
C ILE A 157 -10.01 10.44 25.84
N GLY A 158 -9.48 11.41 25.10
CA GLY A 158 -8.45 12.32 25.61
C GLY A 158 -8.95 13.20 26.76
N TYR A 159 -10.21 13.66 26.67
CA TYR A 159 -10.87 14.41 27.74
C TYR A 159 -10.96 13.59 29.02
N TYR A 160 -11.47 12.35 28.95
CA TYR A 160 -11.57 11.49 30.14
C TYR A 160 -10.21 11.11 30.70
N ARG A 161 -9.21 10.80 29.85
CA ARG A 161 -7.83 10.53 30.32
C ARG A 161 -7.23 11.75 31.02
N MET A 162 -7.48 12.95 30.51
CA MET A 162 -7.01 14.20 31.10
C MET A 162 -7.66 14.47 32.46
N THR A 163 -8.96 14.26 32.61
CA THR A 163 -9.69 14.51 33.87
C THR A 163 -9.45 13.45 34.92
N ASP A 164 -9.39 12.19 34.49
CA ASP A 164 -9.29 11.05 35.40
C ASP A 164 -7.83 10.77 35.78
N GLY A 165 -6.88 11.13 34.91
CA GLY A 165 -5.44 11.02 35.16
C GLY A 165 -4.86 9.62 34.97
N TYR A 166 -5.57 8.74 34.27
CA TYR A 166 -5.12 7.38 33.95
C TYR A 166 -5.52 6.95 32.53
N LEU A 167 -4.81 5.97 31.97
CA LEU A 167 -4.90 5.57 30.56
C LEU A 167 -6.15 4.76 30.23
N GLN A 168 -6.63 3.96 31.19
CA GLN A 168 -7.71 3.00 30.97
C GLN A 168 -8.78 3.08 32.06
N ASN A 169 -10.03 3.13 31.61
CA ASN A 169 -11.25 3.06 32.41
C ASN A 169 -12.28 2.29 31.58
N ILE A 170 -13.33 1.75 32.21
CA ILE A 170 -14.45 1.14 31.49
C ILE A 170 -15.10 2.11 30.48
N ARG A 171 -15.19 3.40 30.83
CA ARG A 171 -15.70 4.44 29.92
C ARG A 171 -14.75 4.71 28.76
N ILE A 172 -13.45 4.82 29.05
CA ILE A 172 -12.40 5.03 28.03
C ILE A 172 -12.36 3.84 27.07
N HIS A 173 -12.45 2.61 27.57
CA HIS A 173 -12.53 1.39 26.78
C HIS A 173 -13.75 1.36 25.86
N ALA A 174 -14.92 1.76 26.37
CA ALA A 174 -16.12 1.86 25.55
C ALA A 174 -15.95 2.86 24.40
N PHE A 175 -15.38 4.05 24.66
CA PHE A 175 -15.10 5.03 23.59
C PHE A 175 -14.05 4.55 22.58
N HIS A 176 -13.01 3.84 23.03
CA HIS A 176 -12.06 3.17 22.12
C HIS A 176 -12.78 2.14 21.23
N GLY A 177 -13.67 1.34 21.81
CA GLY A 177 -14.53 0.41 21.09
C GLY A 177 -15.36 1.11 20.01
N TYR A 178 -16.00 2.23 20.33
CA TYR A 178 -16.78 3.01 19.36
C TYR A 178 -15.90 3.64 18.27
N ALA A 179 -14.72 4.17 18.61
CA ALA A 179 -13.77 4.70 17.64
C ALA A 179 -13.30 3.60 16.67
N PHE A 180 -12.99 2.41 17.18
CA PHE A 180 -12.61 1.26 16.36
C PHE A 180 -13.77 0.74 15.52
N ALA A 181 -15.00 0.79 16.01
CA ALA A 181 -16.18 0.41 15.23
C ALA A 181 -16.36 1.33 14.01
N VAL A 182 -16.24 2.65 14.20
CA VAL A 182 -16.32 3.63 13.09
C VAL A 182 -15.21 3.38 12.07
N MET A 183 -13.99 3.10 12.53
CA MET A 183 -12.86 2.76 11.67
C MET A 183 -13.11 1.47 10.89
N ALA A 184 -13.55 0.41 11.54
CA ALA A 184 -13.84 -0.87 10.91
C ALA A 184 -14.95 -0.75 9.85
N VAL A 185 -15.98 0.07 10.09
CA VAL A 185 -17.00 0.37 9.07
C VAL A 185 -16.39 1.09 7.87
N ALA A 186 -15.51 2.07 8.11
CA ALA A 186 -14.82 2.79 7.03
C ALA A 186 -13.93 1.84 6.20
N ASP A 187 -13.18 0.95 6.86
CA ASP A 187 -12.33 -0.04 6.20
C ASP A 187 -13.15 -1.02 5.38
N ILE A 188 -14.21 -1.62 5.94
CA ILE A 188 -15.09 -2.55 5.22
C ILE A 188 -15.68 -1.90 3.96
N ILE A 189 -16.11 -0.65 4.03
CA ILE A 189 -16.64 0.06 2.85
C ILE A 189 -15.56 0.21 1.80
N CYS A 190 -14.36 0.64 2.19
CA CYS A 190 -13.20 0.70 1.29
C CYS A 190 -12.88 -0.67 0.67
N THR A 191 -12.84 -1.73 1.47
CA THR A 191 -12.56 -3.10 1.01
C THR A 191 -13.59 -3.58 -0.01
N VAL A 192 -14.89 -3.43 0.27
CA VAL A 192 -15.97 -3.88 -0.61
C VAL A 192 -15.92 -3.13 -1.94
N VAL A 193 -15.73 -1.81 -1.91
CA VAL A 193 -15.63 -1.02 -3.14
C VAL A 193 -14.36 -1.37 -3.92
N LEU A 194 -13.23 -1.59 -3.25
CA LEU A 194 -11.99 -2.03 -3.89
C LEU A 194 -12.15 -3.38 -4.58
N LEU A 195 -12.74 -4.37 -3.88
CA LEU A 195 -13.03 -5.70 -4.44
C LEU A 195 -13.97 -5.62 -5.65
N TYR A 196 -15.00 -4.76 -5.56
CA TYR A 196 -15.91 -4.51 -6.68
C TYR A 196 -15.16 -3.96 -7.90
N LEU A 197 -14.32 -2.94 -7.71
CA LEU A 197 -13.53 -2.32 -8.79
C LEU A 197 -12.50 -3.29 -9.39
N ILE A 198 -11.86 -4.11 -8.56
CA ILE A 198 -10.94 -5.16 -9.04
C ILE A 198 -11.69 -6.17 -9.91
N LYS A 199 -12.86 -6.65 -9.46
CA LYS A 199 -13.68 -7.59 -10.23
C LYS A 199 -14.14 -6.98 -11.56
N GLU A 200 -14.50 -5.70 -11.57
CA GLU A 200 -14.88 -5.00 -12.80
C GLU A 200 -13.70 -4.84 -13.76
N ASN A 201 -12.53 -4.48 -13.24
CA ASN A 201 -11.32 -4.31 -14.05
C ASN A 201 -10.79 -5.64 -14.58
N ASN A 202 -10.83 -6.73 -13.80
CA ASN A 202 -10.41 -8.05 -14.25
C ASN A 202 -11.27 -8.55 -15.42
N LYS A 203 -12.57 -8.24 -15.44
CA LYS A 203 -13.44 -8.53 -16.61
C LYS A 203 -13.00 -7.78 -17.87
N LYS A 204 -12.46 -6.56 -17.73
CA LYS A 204 -11.95 -5.77 -18.86
C LYS A 204 -10.57 -6.26 -19.31
N ILE A 205 -9.69 -6.63 -18.38
CA ILE A 205 -8.30 -7.05 -18.64
C ILE A 205 -8.21 -8.50 -19.15
N ALA A 206 -9.12 -9.39 -18.76
CA ALA A 206 -9.19 -10.76 -19.32
C ALA A 206 -9.31 -10.76 -20.86
N ILE A 207 -9.73 -9.63 -21.45
CA ILE A 207 -9.84 -9.42 -22.89
C ILE A 207 -8.50 -8.95 -23.50
N SER A 208 -7.51 -8.52 -22.69
CA SER A 208 -6.29 -7.81 -23.13
C SER A 208 -4.93 -8.49 -22.84
N GLY A 209 -4.90 -9.67 -22.21
CA GLY A 209 -3.78 -10.63 -22.34
C GLY A 209 -2.41 -10.32 -21.72
N SER A 210 -2.27 -9.47 -20.69
CA SER A 210 -0.96 -9.19 -20.03
C SER A 210 -0.78 -9.90 -18.68
N ASN A 211 0.10 -10.91 -18.59
CA ASN A 211 0.16 -11.85 -17.45
C ASN A 211 1.02 -11.43 -16.23
N ILE A 212 2.01 -10.53 -16.36
CA ILE A 212 3.00 -10.30 -15.27
C ILE A 212 2.59 -9.16 -14.32
N ASN A 213 1.99 -8.09 -14.86
CA ASN A 213 1.48 -6.97 -14.07
C ASN A 213 0.27 -7.38 -13.19
N GLU A 214 -0.37 -8.51 -13.50
CA GLU A 214 -1.51 -9.03 -12.77
C GLU A 214 -1.11 -9.63 -11.40
N PHE A 215 -0.01 -10.39 -11.35
CA PHE A 215 0.44 -11.05 -10.12
C PHE A 215 0.90 -10.07 -9.03
N VAL A 216 1.68 -9.05 -9.42
CA VAL A 216 2.18 -8.02 -8.49
C VAL A 216 1.03 -7.18 -7.93
N LYS A 217 -0.01 -6.91 -8.73
CA LYS A 217 -1.23 -6.22 -8.26
C LYS A 217 -2.00 -7.07 -7.26
N HIS A 218 -2.17 -8.38 -7.52
CA HIS A 218 -2.93 -9.27 -6.64
C HIS A 218 -2.34 -9.39 -5.22
N SER A 219 -1.00 -9.39 -5.09
CA SER A 219 -0.33 -9.48 -3.78
C SER A 219 -0.62 -8.25 -2.90
N SER A 220 -0.55 -7.03 -3.47
CA SER A 220 -0.74 -5.79 -2.71
C SER A 220 -2.16 -5.61 -2.16
N TYR A 221 -3.18 -6.11 -2.88
CA TYR A 221 -4.56 -6.07 -2.36
C TYR A 221 -4.80 -7.07 -1.25
N THR A 222 -4.15 -8.23 -1.31
CA THR A 222 -4.28 -9.26 -0.29
C THR A 222 -3.80 -8.73 1.06
N ILE A 223 -2.67 -8.03 1.08
CA ILE A 223 -2.13 -7.42 2.30
C ILE A 223 -3.09 -6.37 2.87
N LEU A 224 -3.67 -5.54 2.01
CA LEU A 224 -4.63 -4.51 2.43
C LEU A 224 -5.89 -5.13 3.05
N ILE A 225 -6.48 -6.11 2.37
CA ILE A 225 -7.65 -6.84 2.88
C ILE A 225 -7.32 -7.53 4.22
N ALA A 226 -6.11 -8.09 4.34
CA ALA A 226 -5.69 -8.71 5.59
C ALA A 226 -5.59 -7.69 6.75
N VAL A 227 -5.04 -6.50 6.51
CA VAL A 227 -4.97 -5.41 7.51
C VAL A 227 -6.37 -4.94 7.91
N ASP A 228 -7.29 -4.81 6.95
CA ASP A 228 -8.69 -4.44 7.22
C ASP A 228 -9.42 -5.50 8.05
N ILE A 229 -9.23 -6.79 7.73
CA ILE A 229 -9.80 -7.92 8.50
C ILE A 229 -9.26 -7.93 9.93
N VAL A 230 -7.94 -7.74 10.12
CA VAL A 230 -7.34 -7.67 11.46
C VAL A 230 -7.95 -6.52 12.27
N SER A 231 -8.17 -5.37 11.64
CA SER A 231 -8.78 -4.20 12.28
C SER A 231 -10.25 -4.44 12.66
N ALA A 232 -11.02 -5.10 11.79
CA ALA A 232 -12.40 -5.49 12.07
C ALA A 232 -12.49 -6.52 13.21
N VAL A 233 -11.64 -7.56 13.19
CA VAL A 233 -11.57 -8.56 14.27
C VAL A 233 -11.20 -7.90 15.59
N LEU A 234 -10.21 -7.01 15.61
CA LEU A 234 -9.84 -6.25 16.80
C LEU A 234 -11.01 -5.43 17.33
N SER A 235 -11.76 -4.74 16.46
CA SER A 235 -12.93 -3.98 16.88
C SER A 235 -14.01 -4.86 17.50
N ILE A 236 -14.31 -6.02 16.89
CA ILE A 236 -15.30 -6.97 17.40
C ILE A 236 -14.87 -7.51 18.76
N CYS A 237 -13.61 -7.97 18.88
CA CYS A 237 -13.05 -8.45 20.14
C CYS A 237 -13.10 -7.37 21.22
N ASN A 238 -12.77 -6.12 20.89
CA ASN A 238 -12.77 -5.02 21.84
C ASN A 238 -14.18 -4.70 22.36
N ILE A 239 -15.21 -4.76 21.50
CA ILE A 239 -16.61 -4.56 21.89
C ILE A 239 -17.11 -5.72 22.76
N ILE A 240 -16.82 -6.97 22.37
CA ILE A 240 -17.25 -8.15 23.13
C ILE A 240 -16.62 -8.16 24.51
N ALA A 241 -15.32 -7.86 24.61
CA ALA A 241 -14.59 -7.84 25.88
C ALA A 241 -15.05 -6.72 26.81
N ASN A 242 -15.37 -5.52 26.29
CA ASN A 242 -15.62 -4.35 27.14
C ASN A 242 -17.10 -4.00 27.36
N VAL A 243 -17.97 -4.32 26.40
CA VAL A 243 -19.39 -3.93 26.41
C VAL A 243 -20.31 -5.14 26.35
N GLY A 244 -19.81 -6.28 25.88
CA GLY A 244 -20.61 -7.48 25.66
C GLY A 244 -21.00 -8.24 26.94
N PRO A 245 -21.97 -9.16 26.82
CA PRO A 245 -22.40 -10.02 27.93
C PRO A 245 -21.32 -11.01 28.40
N LEU A 246 -20.21 -11.13 27.66
CA LEU A 246 -19.08 -12.03 27.93
C LEU A 246 -17.88 -11.33 28.58
N LYS A 247 -18.07 -10.13 29.12
CA LYS A 247 -17.01 -9.32 29.72
C LYS A 247 -16.17 -10.07 30.76
N ASP A 248 -16.80 -10.90 31.58
CA ASP A 248 -16.12 -11.58 32.69
C ASP A 248 -15.40 -12.88 32.26
N ASP A 249 -15.76 -13.44 31.10
CA ASP A 249 -15.25 -14.72 30.60
C ASP A 249 -14.18 -14.58 29.51
N PHE A 250 -14.03 -13.39 28.92
CA PHE A 250 -13.11 -13.18 27.79
C PHE A 250 -11.68 -12.87 28.27
N PRO A 251 -10.66 -13.66 27.90
CA PRO A 251 -9.31 -13.41 28.36
C PRO A 251 -8.67 -12.22 27.62
N ASP A 252 -8.32 -11.18 28.38
CA ASP A 252 -7.64 -9.96 27.92
C ASP A 252 -6.40 -10.26 27.05
N LYS A 253 -5.67 -11.33 27.33
CA LYS A 253 -4.45 -11.66 26.57
C LYS A 253 -4.69 -12.00 25.09
N LEU A 254 -5.92 -12.29 24.67
CA LEU A 254 -6.22 -12.58 23.26
C LEU A 254 -6.21 -11.34 22.35
N PHE A 255 -6.43 -10.13 22.89
CA PHE A 255 -6.43 -8.92 22.04
C PHE A 255 -5.02 -8.44 21.70
N THR A 256 -4.03 -8.76 22.55
CA THR A 256 -2.66 -8.27 22.43
C THR A 256 -2.03 -8.48 21.05
N PRO A 257 -2.07 -9.68 20.44
CA PRO A 257 -1.47 -9.89 19.11
C PRO A 257 -2.13 -9.05 18.01
N PHE A 258 -3.47 -8.93 18.03
CA PHE A 258 -4.20 -8.10 17.06
C PHE A 258 -3.91 -6.61 17.25
N HIS A 259 -3.76 -6.17 18.50
CA HIS A 259 -3.34 -4.82 18.82
C HIS A 259 -1.91 -4.55 18.30
N CYS A 260 -0.96 -5.46 18.52
CA CYS A 260 0.40 -5.36 17.98
C CYS A 260 0.43 -5.27 16.45
N LEU A 261 -0.37 -6.11 15.77
CA LEU A 261 -0.51 -6.07 14.31
C LEU A 261 -1.08 -4.73 13.84
N LYS A 262 -2.10 -4.21 14.53
CA LYS A 262 -2.66 -2.89 14.22
C LYS A 262 -1.63 -1.78 14.42
N CYS A 263 -0.88 -1.78 15.51
CA CYS A 263 0.18 -0.79 15.76
C CYS A 263 1.27 -0.83 14.68
N SER A 264 1.47 -1.98 14.02
CA SER A 264 2.44 -2.19 12.94
C SER A 264 1.85 -2.00 11.54
N SER A 265 0.57 -1.64 11.42
CA SER A 265 -0.15 -1.60 10.13
C SER A 265 0.44 -0.61 9.13
N ILE A 266 0.83 0.59 9.58
CA ILE A 266 1.46 1.61 8.72
C ILE A 266 2.81 1.10 8.18
N LEU A 267 3.59 0.42 9.01
CA LEU A 267 4.83 -0.21 8.55
C LEU A 267 4.56 -1.32 7.52
N ILE A 268 3.58 -2.20 7.77
CA ILE A 268 3.19 -3.25 6.82
C ILE A 268 2.77 -2.64 5.47
N LEU A 269 1.94 -1.59 5.49
CA LEU A 269 1.49 -0.88 4.29
C LEU A 269 2.63 -0.14 3.57
N ALA A 270 3.62 0.35 4.30
CA ALA A 270 4.81 0.96 3.71
C ALA A 270 5.71 -0.09 3.03
N ILE A 271 5.90 -1.25 3.65
CA ILE A 271 6.63 -2.38 3.06
C ILE A 271 5.91 -2.89 1.80
N ASP A 272 4.58 -3.01 1.84
CA ASP A 272 3.78 -3.38 0.67
C ASP A 272 4.00 -2.40 -0.50
N ALA A 273 3.86 -1.09 -0.25
CA ALA A 273 4.08 -0.07 -1.27
C ALA A 273 5.53 -0.01 -1.77
N PHE A 274 6.50 -0.31 -0.90
CA PHE A 274 7.90 -0.46 -1.25
C PHE A 274 8.09 -1.61 -2.24
N ILE A 275 7.64 -2.82 -1.89
CA ILE A 275 7.74 -4.02 -2.73
C ILE A 275 7.06 -3.77 -4.09
N PHE A 276 5.88 -3.17 -4.08
CA PHE A 276 5.16 -2.84 -5.31
C PHE A 276 5.95 -1.91 -6.22
N LYS A 277 6.55 -0.86 -5.67
CA LYS A 277 7.34 0.10 -6.46
C LYS A 277 8.61 -0.52 -7.05
N TYR A 278 9.30 -1.38 -6.30
CA TYR A 278 10.45 -2.11 -6.83
C TYR A 278 10.05 -3.14 -7.90
N GLY A 279 8.95 -3.86 -7.68
CA GLY A 279 8.41 -4.80 -8.68
C GLY A 279 8.10 -4.12 -10.02
N ALA A 280 7.47 -2.95 -9.98
CA ALA A 280 7.15 -2.19 -11.19
C ALA A 280 8.40 -1.76 -12.00
N ASN A 281 9.47 -1.37 -11.32
CA ASN A 281 10.72 -0.94 -11.98
C ASN A 281 11.49 -2.10 -12.64
N VAL A 282 11.41 -3.31 -12.08
CA VAL A 282 12.07 -4.49 -12.67
C VAL A 282 11.36 -4.90 -13.97
N SER A 283 10.03 -4.81 -14.01
CA SER A 283 9.24 -5.18 -15.20
C SER A 283 9.48 -4.23 -16.38
N SER A 284 9.63 -2.92 -16.15
CA SER A 284 9.83 -1.94 -17.23
C SER A 284 11.16 -2.10 -17.97
N ASN A 285 12.19 -2.62 -17.31
CA ASN A 285 13.52 -2.74 -17.92
C ASN A 285 13.66 -3.95 -18.86
N ASN A 286 12.81 -4.98 -18.70
CA ASN A 286 12.84 -6.18 -19.54
C ASN A 286 11.96 -6.08 -20.81
N GLU A 287 11.03 -5.12 -20.89
CA GLU A 287 10.21 -4.93 -22.10
C GLU A 287 10.92 -4.10 -23.18
N SER A 288 12.02 -3.41 -22.85
CA SER A 288 12.77 -2.58 -23.82
C SER A 288 13.85 -3.31 -24.64
N THR A 289 14.06 -4.62 -24.43
CA THR A 289 14.91 -5.45 -25.31
C THR A 289 14.11 -6.15 -26.40
N GLY A 290 13.03 -5.52 -26.87
CA GLY A 290 12.54 -5.76 -28.22
C GLY A 290 13.69 -5.50 -29.19
N GLN A 291 14.28 -6.57 -29.72
CA GLN A 291 15.15 -6.52 -30.89
C GLN A 291 14.51 -5.56 -31.89
N ARG A 292 15.09 -4.36 -32.04
CA ARG A 292 15.14 -3.77 -33.36
C ARG A 292 15.96 -4.76 -34.15
N ILE A 293 15.29 -5.73 -34.75
CA ILE A 293 15.72 -6.32 -36.00
C ILE A 293 15.72 -5.10 -36.93
N TYR A 294 16.84 -4.37 -36.91
CA TYR A 294 17.28 -3.67 -38.09
C TYR A 294 17.28 -4.77 -39.14
N GLY A 295 16.20 -4.81 -39.92
CA GLY A 295 16.22 -5.39 -41.24
C GLY A 295 17.37 -4.70 -41.92
N ASN A 296 18.53 -5.35 -41.85
CA ASN A 296 19.62 -5.12 -42.76
C ASN A 296 19.12 -5.72 -44.08
N ASP A 297 18.10 -5.08 -44.66
CA ASP A 297 17.88 -5.08 -46.08
C ASP A 297 19.12 -4.38 -46.65
N SER A 298 20.15 -5.19 -46.85
CA SER A 298 21.10 -4.98 -47.93
C SER A 298 20.29 -5.09 -49.22
N THR A 299 19.52 -4.05 -49.53
CA THR A 299 19.06 -3.77 -50.88
C THR A 299 20.32 -3.56 -51.70
N GLY A 300 20.65 -4.61 -52.45
CA GLY A 300 21.47 -4.52 -53.62
C GLY A 300 20.97 -3.38 -54.50
N THR A 301 21.95 -2.68 -55.04
CA THR A 301 21.85 -1.70 -56.11
C THR A 301 21.12 -2.33 -57.31
N TYR A 302 19.79 -2.22 -57.36
CA TYR A 302 19.05 -2.35 -58.61
C TYR A 302 18.66 -0.95 -59.06
N ALA A 303 19.51 -0.44 -59.95
CA ALA A 303 19.26 0.75 -60.74
C ALA A 303 17.92 0.62 -61.44
N ASN A 304 16.96 1.44 -61.01
CA ASN A 304 15.69 1.62 -61.69
C ASN A 304 15.95 2.49 -62.93
N THR A 305 16.43 1.87 -64.01
CA THR A 305 16.45 2.47 -65.34
C THR A 305 15.03 2.53 -65.86
N ASN A 306 14.47 3.74 -65.84
CA ASN A 306 13.35 4.14 -66.68
C ASN A 306 13.68 3.88 -68.16
N THR A 307 13.22 2.75 -68.70
CA THR A 307 13.06 2.56 -70.14
C THR A 307 11.58 2.60 -70.48
N ASN A 308 11.13 3.78 -70.90
CA ASN A 308 9.93 3.97 -71.70
C ASN A 308 10.06 3.11 -72.97
N TYR A 309 9.42 1.95 -73.00
CA TYR A 309 9.12 1.25 -74.25
C TYR A 309 7.64 1.41 -74.56
N ASN A 310 7.40 2.44 -75.36
CA ASN A 310 6.21 2.62 -76.16
C ASN A 310 6.11 1.43 -77.14
N ASN A 311 5.06 0.61 -77.04
CA ASN A 311 4.73 -0.31 -78.13
C ASN A 311 3.22 -0.35 -78.37
N ASN A 312 2.81 0.58 -79.24
CA ASN A 312 1.62 0.49 -80.05
C ASN A 312 1.88 -0.51 -81.18
N ASN A 313 1.16 -1.63 -81.23
CA ASN A 313 0.47 -2.07 -82.45
C ASN A 313 -0.22 -3.45 -82.31
N ASN A 314 -1.53 -3.41 -82.54
CA ASN A 314 -2.34 -4.25 -83.44
C ASN A 314 -2.25 -5.79 -83.39
N ASN A 315 -3.44 -6.35 -83.12
CA ASN A 315 -4.13 -7.43 -83.84
C ASN A 315 -3.29 -8.57 -84.43
N THR A 316 -3.47 -9.78 -83.91
CA THR A 316 -4.03 -10.90 -84.70
C THR A 316 -4.46 -12.07 -83.83
N SER A 317 -5.56 -12.68 -84.27
CA SER A 317 -6.20 -13.93 -83.90
C SER A 317 -5.32 -15.18 -83.97
N GLY A 318 -5.63 -16.18 -83.13
CA GLY A 318 -5.21 -17.59 -83.28
C GLY A 318 -4.86 -18.22 -81.93
N SER A 319 -5.76 -18.95 -81.28
CA SER A 319 -5.87 -20.43 -81.39
C SER A 319 -4.50 -21.12 -81.32
N VAL A 320 -4.22 -21.83 -80.21
CA VAL A 320 -3.81 -23.25 -80.16
C VAL A 320 -3.47 -23.64 -78.71
N ASN A 321 -4.09 -24.74 -78.27
CA ASN A 321 -3.75 -25.54 -77.09
C ASN A 321 -2.27 -25.95 -77.08
N SER A 322 -1.61 -25.91 -75.92
CA SER A 322 -0.75 -27.03 -75.51
C SER A 322 -0.52 -27.09 -74.00
N THR A 323 -1.10 -28.14 -73.41
CA THR A 323 -0.59 -28.85 -72.24
C THR A 323 0.86 -29.26 -72.42
N TYR A 324 1.75 -28.89 -71.51
CA TYR A 324 2.90 -29.75 -71.17
C TYR A 324 3.25 -29.67 -69.68
N ARG A 325 3.40 -30.89 -69.16
CA ARG A 325 3.72 -31.32 -67.81
C ARG A 325 5.17 -31.79 -67.86
N SER A 326 6.05 -31.31 -66.98
CA SER A 326 7.26 -32.05 -66.63
C SER A 326 7.78 -31.67 -65.24
N LYS A 327 7.64 -32.63 -64.32
CA LYS A 327 8.56 -32.92 -63.22
C LYS A 327 10.01 -32.89 -63.74
N LEU A 328 10.95 -32.39 -62.93
CA LEU A 328 12.16 -33.16 -62.64
C LEU A 328 12.83 -32.74 -61.32
N THR A 329 13.10 -33.78 -60.55
CA THR A 329 13.94 -33.94 -59.37
C THR A 329 15.42 -33.70 -59.70
N THR A 330 16.23 -33.25 -58.74
CA THR A 330 17.53 -33.89 -58.40
C THR A 330 18.08 -33.38 -57.07
N ASN A 331 18.38 -34.35 -56.20
CA ASN A 331 19.27 -34.24 -55.05
C ASN A 331 20.71 -33.96 -55.50
N PHE A 332 21.49 -33.24 -54.70
CA PHE A 332 22.91 -33.54 -54.55
C PHE A 332 23.37 -33.31 -53.11
N SER A 333 23.78 -34.42 -52.52
CA SER A 333 24.53 -34.60 -51.28
C SER A 333 25.98 -34.16 -51.43
N SER A 334 26.59 -33.63 -50.38
CA SER A 334 27.92 -34.07 -49.93
C SER A 334 28.26 -33.49 -48.56
N GLU A 335 28.57 -34.41 -47.65
CA GLU A 335 29.25 -34.24 -46.37
C GLU A 335 30.59 -33.49 -46.52
N ILE A 336 31.09 -32.91 -45.41
CA ILE A 336 32.48 -33.09 -44.92
C ILE A 336 32.59 -32.53 -43.47
N ASN A 337 32.80 -33.47 -42.53
CA ASN A 337 33.66 -33.49 -41.33
C ASN A 337 33.96 -32.21 -40.51
N ASN A 338 33.40 -32.18 -39.27
CA ASN A 338 34.04 -32.22 -37.93
C ASN A 338 35.50 -31.72 -37.72
N PRO A 339 35.98 -31.52 -36.47
CA PRO A 339 35.38 -31.00 -35.23
C PRO A 339 36.25 -29.88 -34.61
N ASN A 340 35.72 -29.12 -33.64
CA ASN A 340 36.46 -28.60 -32.46
C ASN A 340 35.69 -27.46 -31.81
N LYS A 341 35.04 -27.71 -30.67
CA LYS A 341 35.05 -26.70 -29.61
C LYS A 341 34.89 -27.31 -28.22
N LYS A 342 35.91 -27.00 -27.42
CA LYS A 342 36.15 -27.40 -26.05
C LYS A 342 35.03 -26.95 -25.13
N ASN A 343 34.69 -27.83 -24.19
CA ASN A 343 34.02 -27.50 -22.94
C ASN A 343 34.77 -26.36 -22.24
N SER A 344 34.05 -25.32 -21.85
CA SER A 344 34.51 -24.36 -20.86
C SER A 344 33.42 -24.19 -19.80
N MET A 345 33.84 -24.43 -18.55
CA MET A 345 33.06 -24.29 -17.34
C MET A 345 32.52 -22.86 -17.21
N ILE A 346 31.25 -22.78 -16.83
CA ILE A 346 30.60 -21.55 -16.38
C ILE A 346 31.19 -21.19 -15.02
N SER A 347 32.13 -20.24 -15.02
CA SER A 347 32.59 -19.53 -13.83
C SER A 347 31.68 -18.31 -13.62
N ILE A 348 30.93 -18.32 -12.53
CA ILE A 348 30.13 -17.19 -12.06
C ILE A 348 31.07 -16.31 -11.22
N ALA A 349 31.33 -15.09 -11.69
CA ALA A 349 31.99 -14.04 -10.93
C ALA A 349 31.11 -12.77 -10.88
N PRO A 350 31.24 -11.94 -9.83
CA PRO A 350 30.19 -11.03 -9.39
C PRO A 350 30.29 -9.62 -10.00
N PHE A 351 29.11 -8.98 -10.10
CA PHE A 351 28.83 -7.54 -10.13
C PHE A 351 29.94 -6.60 -10.63
N ASN A 352 29.79 -6.15 -11.88
CA ASN A 352 30.50 -4.99 -12.40
C ASN A 352 29.52 -3.80 -12.44
N TYR A 353 29.64 -2.87 -11.49
CA TYR A 353 28.90 -1.62 -11.52
C TYR A 353 29.54 -0.67 -12.54
N SER A 354 28.79 -0.31 -13.59
CA SER A 354 29.20 0.73 -14.53
C SER A 354 28.89 2.10 -13.93
N THR A 355 29.93 2.82 -13.51
CA THR A 355 29.89 4.26 -13.25
C THR A 355 29.95 5.01 -14.58
N SER A 356 28.79 5.44 -15.09
CA SER A 356 28.73 6.42 -16.18
C SER A 356 27.95 7.65 -15.73
N SER A 357 28.70 8.67 -15.30
CA SER A 357 28.24 10.04 -15.20
C SER A 357 28.08 10.61 -16.61
N LYS A 358 26.85 10.69 -17.11
CA LYS A 358 26.49 11.56 -18.24
C LYS A 358 25.46 12.59 -17.80
N THR A 359 25.86 13.84 -17.92
CA THR A 359 25.07 15.05 -17.75
C THR A 359 23.88 15.05 -18.71
N ILE A 360 22.68 15.25 -18.15
CA ILE A 360 21.42 15.37 -18.89
C ILE A 360 21.38 16.76 -19.53
N VAL A 361 21.71 16.84 -20.83
CA VAL A 361 21.34 17.98 -21.68
C VAL A 361 19.87 17.83 -22.05
N LYS A 362 19.01 18.68 -21.48
CA LYS A 362 17.59 18.77 -21.85
C LYS A 362 17.48 19.39 -23.25
N ASN A 363 17.19 18.58 -24.25
CA ASN A 363 16.76 19.05 -25.57
C ASN A 363 15.25 19.37 -25.51
N TYR A 364 14.90 20.65 -25.54
CA TYR A 364 13.51 21.07 -25.72
C TYR A 364 13.19 21.07 -27.22
N VAL A 365 12.59 19.98 -27.70
CA VAL A 365 11.97 19.97 -29.04
C VAL A 365 10.54 20.48 -28.88
N SER A 366 10.34 21.72 -29.33
CA SER A 366 9.03 22.34 -29.52
C SER A 366 8.32 21.70 -30.72
N ASN A 367 7.47 20.71 -30.48
CA ASN A 367 6.54 20.22 -31.49
C ASN A 367 5.27 21.08 -31.50
N LYS A 368 5.17 21.91 -32.53
CA LYS A 368 3.96 22.64 -32.91
C LYS A 368 3.07 21.65 -33.67
N LEU A 369 2.01 21.16 -33.04
CA LEU A 369 1.04 20.27 -33.69
C LEU A 369 0.14 21.07 -34.64
N SER A 370 0.21 20.75 -35.92
CA SER A 370 -0.81 21.12 -36.91
C SER A 370 -1.90 20.05 -36.91
N THR A 371 -3.11 20.44 -36.55
CA THR A 371 -4.34 19.64 -36.72
C THR A 371 -4.72 19.53 -38.19
N ASN A 372 -4.95 18.30 -38.68
CA ASN A 372 -5.97 18.02 -39.67
C ASN A 372 -6.32 16.51 -39.74
N ASN A 373 -7.64 16.29 -39.66
CA ASN A 373 -8.50 15.24 -40.22
C ASN A 373 -8.41 13.76 -39.77
N ASP A 374 -9.53 13.36 -39.16
CA ASP A 374 -10.35 12.19 -39.47
C ASP A 374 -9.64 10.85 -39.70
N SER A 375 -9.39 10.16 -38.59
CA SER A 375 -9.41 8.69 -38.58
C SER A 375 -9.93 8.20 -37.23
N TYR A 376 -10.72 7.14 -37.24
CA TYR A 376 -11.30 6.50 -36.06
C TYR A 376 -10.21 6.20 -35.01
N ASP A 377 -10.17 7.03 -33.97
CA ASP A 377 -9.31 6.88 -32.81
C ASP A 377 -9.77 5.64 -32.01
N ARG A 378 -9.12 4.50 -32.25
CA ARG A 378 -8.89 3.56 -31.15
C ARG A 378 -7.92 4.25 -30.21
N THR A 379 -8.45 4.91 -29.17
CA THR A 379 -7.65 5.37 -28.04
C THR A 379 -6.95 4.17 -27.43
N ILE A 380 -5.72 3.93 -27.85
CA ILE A 380 -4.79 3.04 -27.16
C ILE A 380 -4.53 3.74 -25.84
N TYR A 381 -5.21 3.28 -24.79
CA TYR A 381 -4.92 3.71 -23.42
C TYR A 381 -3.44 3.43 -23.19
N SER A 382 -2.62 4.48 -23.12
CA SER A 382 -1.25 4.36 -22.63
C SER A 382 -1.31 3.62 -21.31
N SER A 383 -0.43 2.63 -21.10
CA SER A 383 -0.33 1.93 -19.82
C SER A 383 -0.29 2.97 -18.71
N GLN A 384 -1.38 3.06 -17.92
CA GLN A 384 -1.50 4.03 -16.84
C GLN A 384 -0.34 3.75 -15.88
N SER A 385 0.70 4.57 -15.95
CA SER A 385 1.72 4.59 -14.90
C SER A 385 0.99 4.96 -13.62
N PHE A 386 1.23 4.20 -12.55
CA PHE A 386 0.52 4.33 -11.28
C PHE A 386 0.83 5.69 -10.64
N GLY A 387 0.07 6.72 -11.03
CA GLY A 387 0.29 8.12 -10.63
C GLY A 387 0.16 8.38 -9.13
N PHE A 388 -0.29 7.41 -8.33
CA PHE A 388 -0.32 7.53 -6.87
C PHE A 388 1.05 7.34 -6.20
N LEU A 389 2.02 6.73 -6.89
CA LEU A 389 3.39 6.51 -6.40
C LEU A 389 4.37 7.62 -6.75
N ASN A 390 3.97 8.54 -7.64
CA ASN A 390 4.76 9.68 -8.08
C ASN A 390 4.45 10.95 -7.29
#